data_AF-A0A537DQE6-F1
#
_entry.id   AF-A0A537DQE6-F1
#
_cell.length_a   1.000
_cell.length_b   1.000
_cell.length_c   1.000
_cell.angle_alpha   90.00
_cell.angle_beta   90.00
_cell.angle_gamma   90.00
#
_symmetry.space_group_name_H-M   'P 1'
#
loop_
_entity.id
_entity.type
_entity.pdbx_description
1 polymer ?
#
loop_
_entity_poly.entity_id
_entity_poly.type
_entity_poly.pdbx_seq_one_letter_code
_entity_poly.pdbx_strand_id
1 'polypeptide(L)' 'MAPPKTPYDPRALKRKVSSQILELPGVSGIGVPKGRLTVYLEVDSEDIRDRVREVLKAVSPEADVVFMVTGKFSKQDPE' A
#
# COMPACT_ATOMS: atom_id res chain seq x y z
N MET A 1 12.54 23.43 20.58
CA MET A 1 12.87 22.12 19.97
C MET A 1 11.65 21.69 19.16
N ALA A 2 11.74 21.66 17.83
CA ALA A 2 10.72 21.00 17.02
C ALA A 2 10.83 19.48 17.27
N PRO A 3 9.72 18.73 17.36
CA PRO A 3 9.81 17.27 17.43
C PRO A 3 10.60 16.80 16.20
N PRO A 4 11.45 15.75 16.33
CA PRO A 4 12.08 15.18 15.17
C PRO A 4 10.93 14.76 14.26
N LYS A 5 10.79 15.43 13.10
CA LYS A 5 9.98 14.93 12.01
C LYS A 5 10.64 13.62 11.64
N THR A 6 10.21 12.52 12.27
CA THR A 6 10.60 11.18 11.87
C THR A 6 10.40 11.15 10.37
N PRO A 7 11.46 10.96 9.57
CA PRO A 7 11.30 10.93 8.13
C PRO A 7 10.27 9.83 7.89
N TYR A 8 9.11 10.22 7.37
CA TYR A 8 8.10 9.30 6.90
C TYR A 8 8.82 8.36 5.93
N ASP A 9 9.11 7.15 6.39
CA ASP A 9 9.85 6.18 5.60
C ASP A 9 8.82 5.23 4.97
N PRO A 10 8.41 5.52 3.72
CA PRO A 10 7.36 4.77 3.05
C PRO A 10 7.75 3.30 2.83
N ARG A 11 9.06 2.98 2.84
CA ARG A 11 9.53 1.59 2.78
C ARG A 11 9.35 0.88 4.11
N ALA A 12 9.67 1.55 5.22
CA ALA A 12 9.39 1.02 6.55
C ALA A 12 7.88 0.84 6.78
N LEU A 13 7.07 1.80 6.33
CA LEU A 13 5.61 1.70 6.37
C LEU A 13 5.13 0.52 5.53
N LYS A 14 5.54 0.42 4.25
CA LYS A 14 5.23 -0.74 3.40
C LYS A 14 5.54 -2.04 4.13
N ARG A 15 6.72 -2.19 4.73
CA ARG A 15 7.12 -3.44 5.39
C ARG A 15 6.20 -3.81 6.57
N LYS A 16 5.63 -2.82 7.26
CA LYS A 16 4.67 -3.05 8.34
C LYS A 16 3.28 -3.44 7.82
N VAL A 17 2.80 -2.75 6.79
CA VAL A 17 1.44 -2.94 6.28
C VAL A 17 1.35 -3.97 5.15
N SER A 18 2.48 -4.42 4.59
CA SER A 18 2.49 -5.25 3.39
C SER A 18 1.78 -6.57 3.59
N SER A 19 1.97 -7.23 4.73
CA SER A 19 1.30 -8.50 5.01
C SER A 19 -0.22 -8.29 5.07
N GLN A 20 -0.68 -7.33 5.87
CA GLN A 20 -2.11 -7.05 6.01
C GLN A 20 -2.77 -6.62 4.71
N ILE A 21 -2.10 -5.76 3.92
CA ILE A 21 -2.64 -5.28 2.65
C ILE A 21 -2.66 -6.39 1.59
N LEU A 22 -1.65 -7.27 1.54
CA LEU A 22 -1.63 -8.41 0.62
C LEU A 22 -2.64 -9.49 0.97
N GLU A 23 -3.12 -9.54 2.22
CA GLU A 23 -4.20 -10.43 2.66
C GLU A 23 -5.60 -9.90 2.26
N LEU A 24 -5.71 -8.64 1.80
CA LEU A 24 -6.99 -8.08 1.37
C LEU A 24 -7.40 -8.65 -0.01
N PRO A 25 -8.60 -9.21 -0.15
CA PRO A 25 -9.08 -9.73 -1.43
C PRO A 25 -9.22 -8.59 -2.45
N GLY A 26 -8.66 -8.78 -3.64
CA GLY A 26 -8.62 -7.81 -4.72
C GLY A 26 -7.41 -6.85 -4.69
N VAL A 27 -6.50 -7.01 -3.72
CA VAL A 27 -5.16 -6.42 -3.78
C VAL A 27 -4.22 -7.37 -4.53
N SER A 28 -3.62 -6.86 -5.60
CA SER A 28 -2.62 -7.57 -6.39
C SER A 28 -1.20 -7.40 -5.85
N GLY A 29 -0.92 -6.30 -5.16
CA GLY A 29 0.44 -6.00 -4.72
C GLY A 29 0.60 -4.70 -3.94
N ILE A 30 1.79 -4.49 -3.38
CA ILE A 30 2.16 -3.24 -2.73
C ILE A 30 3.62 -2.87 -3.02
N GLY A 31 3.84 -1.62 -3.39
CA GLY A 31 5.13 -1.06 -3.80
C GLY A 31 5.40 0.31 -3.20
N VAL A 32 6.61 0.81 -3.43
CA VAL A 32 6.99 2.18 -3.08
C VAL A 32 7.66 2.87 -4.27
N PRO A 33 7.01 2.95 -5.45
CA PRO A 33 7.60 3.61 -6.61
C PRO A 33 7.84 5.10 -6.31
N LYS A 34 9.01 5.61 -6.68
CA LYS A 34 9.41 7.02 -6.50
C LYS A 34 9.24 7.52 -5.05
N GLY A 35 9.33 6.64 -4.05
CA GLY A 35 9.19 7.01 -2.64
C GLY A 35 7.76 7.27 -2.18
N ARG A 36 6.74 6.79 -2.91
CA ARG A 36 5.34 6.87 -2.48
C ARG A 36 4.75 5.50 -2.32
N LEU A 37 3.97 5.28 -1.27
CA LEU A 37 3.29 4.00 -1.08
C LEU A 37 2.28 3.81 -2.20
N THR A 38 2.36 2.71 -2.93
CA THR A 38 1.43 2.40 -4.02
C THR A 38 0.85 1.01 -3.81
N VAL A 39 -0.47 0.92 -3.79
CA VAL A 39 -1.19 -0.34 -3.69
C VAL A 39 -1.76 -0.69 -5.06
N TYR A 40 -1.41 -1.87 -5.53
CA TYR A 40 -1.84 -2.42 -6.80
C TYR A 40 -3.12 -3.22 -6.57
N LEU A 41 -4.17 -2.88 -7.29
CA LEU A 41 -5.49 -3.50 -7.18
C LEU A 41 -5.79 -4.34 -8.42
N GLU A 42 -6.44 -5.48 -8.22
CA GLU A 42 -6.91 -6.33 -9.31
C GLU A 42 -8.11 -5.72 -10.03
N VAL A 43 -8.97 -5.01 -9.29
CA VAL A 43 -10.17 -4.34 -9.79
C VAL A 43 -10.28 -2.97 -9.13
N ASP A 44 -10.86 -2.00 -9.85
CA ASP A 44 -11.22 -0.73 -9.24
C ASP A 44 -12.41 -0.93 -8.30
N SER A 45 -12.17 -0.91 -6.99
CA SER A 45 -13.21 -1.07 -5.98
C SER A 45 -12.94 -0.12 -4.82
N GLU A 46 -13.95 0.70 -4.50
CA GLU A 46 -13.90 1.62 -3.38
C GLU A 46 -13.81 0.89 -2.05
N ASP A 47 -14.50 -0.25 -1.88
CA ASP A 47 -14.43 -1.08 -0.68
C ASP A 47 -12.98 -1.51 -0.34
N ILE A 48 -12.21 -1.89 -1.36
CA ILE A 48 -10.80 -2.28 -1.16
C ILE A 48 -9.96 -1.06 -0.79
N ARG A 49 -10.19 0.08 -1.45
CA ARG A 49 -9.49 1.34 -1.15
C ARG A 49 -9.76 1.79 0.28
N ASP A 50 -11.00 1.69 0.76
CA ASP A 50 -11.37 2.03 2.13
C ASP A 50 -10.71 1.09 3.15
N ARG A 51 -10.73 -0.23 2.92
CA ARG A 51 -10.02 -1.18 3.80
C ARG A 51 -8.52 -0.90 3.87
N VAL A 52 -7.87 -0.64 2.75
CA VAL A 52 -6.45 -0.26 2.71
C VAL A 52 -6.21 1.04 3.48
N ARG A 53 -7.09 2.03 3.33
CA ARG A 53 -7.02 3.29 4.08
C ARG A 53 -7.19 3.06 5.58
N GLU A 54 -8.07 2.17 6.02
CA GLU A 54 -8.23 1.84 7.43
C GLU A 54 -6.96 1.22 8.02
N VAL A 55 -6.37 0.24 7.33
CA VAL A 55 -5.09 -0.37 7.72
C VAL A 55 -3.98 0.70 7.81
N LEU A 56 -3.94 1.62 6.86
CA LEU A 56 -2.96 2.71 6.86
C LEU A 56 -3.21 3.71 7.98
N LYS A 57 -4.47 4.11 8.24
CA LYS A 57 -4.83 5.02 9.33
C LYS A 57 -4.39 4.48 10.69
N ALA A 58 -4.47 3.16 10.91
CA ALA A 58 -4.04 2.54 12.16
C ALA A 58 -2.53 2.63 12.40
N VAL A 59 -1.71 2.71 11.35
CA VAL A 59 -0.25 2.72 11.45
C VAL A 59 0.34 4.12 11.23
N SER A 60 -0.19 4.86 10.27
CA SER A 60 0.24 6.21 9.91
C SER A 60 -0.91 6.95 9.21
N PRO A 61 -1.68 7.78 9.93
CA PRO A 61 -2.81 8.52 9.37
C PRO A 61 -2.41 9.60 8.34
N GLU A 62 -1.14 10.00 8.33
CA GLU A 62 -0.57 10.98 7.38
C GLU A 62 0.05 10.31 6.13
N ALA A 63 -0.10 8.99 5.99
CA ALA A 63 0.49 8.25 4.88
C ALA A 63 -0.23 8.55 3.55
N ASP A 64 0.49 9.17 2.62
CA ASP A 64 0.03 9.32 1.24
C ASP A 64 0.14 7.97 0.51
N VAL A 65 -1.01 7.43 0.10
CA VAL A 65 -1.12 6.17 -0.63
C VAL A 65 -1.75 6.41 -1.99
N VAL A 66 -1.12 5.83 -3.01
CA VAL A 66 -1.61 5.84 -4.39
C VAL A 66 -2.23 4.47 -4.68
N PHE A 67 -3.43 4.45 -5.24
CA PHE A 67 -4.06 3.23 -5.73
C PHE A 67 -3.86 3.12 -7.23
N MET A 68 -3.39 1.96 -7.69
CA MET A 68 -3.15 1.69 -9.10
C MET A 68 -3.83 0.39 -9.47
N VAL A 69 -4.76 0.44 -10.42
CA VAL A 69 -5.44 -0.78 -10.89
C VAL A 69 -4.57 -1.40 -11.98
N THR A 70 -4.10 -2.62 -11.75
CA THR A 70 -3.23 -3.36 -12.68
C THR A 70 -3.91 -4.55 -13.34
N GLY A 71 -5.14 -4.88 -12.94
CA GLY A 71 -5.78 -6.13 -13.32
C GLY A 71 -5.27 -7.30 -12.48
N LYS A 72 -5.75 -8.52 -12.77
CA LYS A 72 -5.29 -9.74 -12.09
C LYS A 72 -3.77 -9.88 -12.24
N PHE A 73 -3.07 -9.96 -11.12
CA PHE A 73 -1.64 -10.20 -11.11
C PHE A 73 -1.40 -11.69 -11.35
N SER A 74 -1.12 -12.07 -12.59
CA SER A 74 -0.43 -13.33 -12.85
C SER A 74 1.02 -13.12 -12.43
N LYS A 75 1.49 -13.88 -11.44
CA LYS A 75 2.94 -14.04 -11.25
C LYS A 75 3.53 -14.34 -12.62
N GLN A 76 4.42 -13.48 -13.10
CA GLN A 76 5.22 -13.83 -14.26
C GLN A 76 6.11 -14.97 -13.80
N ASP A 77 5.76 -16.21 -14.17
CA ASP A 77 6.69 -17.32 -14.14
C ASP A 77 7.87 -16.91 -15.04
N PRO A 78 9.10 -16.85 -14.51
CA PRO A 78 10.27 -16.73 -15.37
C PRO A 78 10.46 -18.08 -16.07
N GLU A 79 10.26 -18.11 -17.39
CA GLU A 79 10.78 -19.17 -18.26
C GLU A 79 12.31 -19.23 -18.19
#